data_AF-A0A1F2Z4Q1-F1
#
_entry.id   AF-A0A1F2Z4Q1-F1
#
_cell.length_a   1.000
_cell.length_b   1.000
_cell.length_c   1.000
_cell.angle_alpha   90.00
_cell.angle_beta   90.00
_cell.angle_gamma   90.00
#
_symmetry.space_group_name_H-M   'P 1'
#
loop_
_entity.id
_entity.type
_entity.pdbx_description
1 polymer ?
#
loop_
_entity_poly.entity_id
_entity_poly.type
_entity_poly.pdbx_seq_one_letter_code
_entity_poly.pdbx_strand_id
1 'polypeptide(L)'
;MSAVPKPQELQEQRRQGQRSWTDAQRAEQAAKLHARKIWLKSTGPRTVEGKLKSSQNARSAGYAKRQELKAMCRYLRTQKSYIELISFYTKQGDRLSPYAQIQMEMRLDFFENELIDIERQMFHGLRFCEILSGNIILFPSPPT
;
A
#
# COMPACT_ATOMS: atom_id res chain seq x y z
N MET A 1 11.98 27.77 31.92
CA MET A 1 12.64 26.81 31.00
C MET A 1 11.94 25.48 31.16
N SER A 2 10.96 25.19 30.31
CA SER A 2 10.20 23.94 30.39
C SER A 2 11.08 22.79 29.89
N ALA A 3 11.35 21.83 30.77
CA ALA A 3 12.22 20.69 30.47
C ALA A 3 11.64 19.89 29.31
N VAL A 4 12.47 19.61 28.29
CA VAL A 4 12.12 18.75 27.16
C VAL A 4 11.94 17.32 27.70
N PRO A 5 10.76 16.70 27.55
CA PRO A 5 10.50 15.38 28.10
C PRO A 5 11.38 14.32 27.44
N LYS A 6 11.81 13.32 28.22
CA LYS A 6 12.74 12.29 27.75
C LYS A 6 12.06 11.40 26.70
N PRO A 7 12.79 10.82 25.73
CA PRO A 7 12.20 10.03 24.63
C PRO A 7 11.32 8.85 25.09
N GLN A 8 11.61 8.31 26.27
CA GLN A 8 10.84 7.22 26.89
C GLN A 8 9.47 7.69 27.40
N GLU A 9 9.38 8.89 27.95
CA GLU A 9 8.10 9.47 28.41
C GLU A 9 7.15 9.74 27.24
N LEU A 10 7.70 10.11 26.08
CA LEU A 10 6.93 10.23 24.82
C LEU A 10 6.43 8.86 24.31
N GLN A 11 7.17 7.77 24.53
CA GLN A 11 6.72 6.42 24.18
C GLN A 11 5.64 5.90 25.14
N GLU A 12 5.79 6.16 26.45
CA GLU A 12 4.80 5.82 27.47
C GLU A 12 3.48 6.57 27.21
N GLN A 13 3.55 7.88 26.91
CA GLN A 13 2.38 8.70 26.57
C GLN A 13 1.67 8.20 25.30
N ARG A 14 2.39 7.70 24.29
CA ARG A 14 1.78 7.09 23.09
C ARG A 14 1.09 5.75 23.36
N ARG A 15 1.47 5.03 24.43
CA ARG A 15 0.82 3.77 24.85
C ARG A 15 -0.48 3.97 25.63
N GLN A 16 -0.73 5.17 26.17
CA GLN A 16 -1.91 5.47 27.00
C GLN A 16 -3.25 5.54 26.25
N GLY A 17 -3.32 5.16 24.96
CA GLY A 17 -4.53 5.23 24.14
C GLY A 17 -5.13 3.89 23.69
N GLN A 18 -4.53 2.75 23.99
CA GLN A 18 -5.02 1.45 23.50
C GLN A 18 -5.20 0.46 24.66
N ARG A 19 -6.42 0.40 25.23
CA ARG A 19 -6.79 -0.66 26.17
C ARG A 19 -6.69 -2.00 25.43
N SER A 20 -5.65 -2.76 25.75
CA SER A 20 -5.50 -4.14 25.25
C SER A 20 -6.43 -5.05 26.04
N TRP A 21 -7.26 -5.81 25.33
CA TRP A 21 -8.22 -6.72 25.95
C TRP A 21 -7.51 -7.95 26.53
N THR A 22 -7.76 -8.24 27.80
CA THR A 22 -7.32 -9.51 28.41
C THR A 22 -8.10 -10.69 27.83
N ASP A 23 -7.54 -11.89 27.89
CA ASP A 23 -8.20 -13.10 27.37
C ASP A 23 -9.56 -13.35 28.06
N ALA A 24 -9.62 -13.11 29.38
CA ALA A 24 -10.86 -13.20 30.14
C ALA A 24 -11.93 -12.19 29.66
N GLN A 25 -11.53 -10.95 29.36
CA GLN A 25 -12.45 -9.95 28.81
C GLN A 25 -12.96 -10.35 27.42
N ARG A 26 -12.07 -10.90 26.56
CA ARG A 26 -12.47 -11.43 25.25
C ARG A 26 -13.46 -12.58 25.38
N ALA A 27 -13.23 -13.52 26.30
CA ALA A 27 -14.13 -14.64 26.56
C ALA A 27 -15.50 -14.18 27.09
N GLU A 28 -15.53 -13.24 28.05
CA GLU A 28 -16.78 -12.70 28.61
C GLU A 28 -17.60 -11.97 27.53
N GLN A 29 -16.94 -11.17 26.69
CA GLN A 29 -17.62 -10.48 25.58
C GLN A 29 -18.10 -11.44 24.50
N ALA A 30 -17.33 -12.49 24.19
CA ALA A 30 -17.77 -13.55 23.29
C ALA A 30 -19.04 -14.23 23.84
N ALA A 31 -19.06 -14.60 25.12
CA ALA A 31 -20.23 -15.19 25.77
C ALA A 31 -21.44 -14.25 25.71
N LYS A 32 -21.27 -12.95 25.97
CA LYS A 32 -22.34 -11.94 25.83
C LYS A 32 -22.86 -11.83 24.39
N LEU A 33 -21.96 -11.84 23.39
CA LEU A 33 -22.32 -11.85 21.97
C LEU A 33 -23.12 -13.11 21.60
N HIS A 34 -22.68 -14.28 22.06
CA HIS A 34 -23.34 -15.56 21.83
C HIS A 34 -24.71 -15.65 22.49
N ALA A 35 -24.87 -15.14 23.72
CA ALA A 35 -26.15 -15.07 24.39
C ALA A 35 -27.14 -14.16 23.66
N ARG A 36 -26.68 -12.99 23.20
CA ARG A 36 -27.53 -11.99 22.52
C ARG A 36 -27.88 -12.37 21.08
N LYS A 37 -27.07 -13.21 20.42
CA LYS A 37 -27.23 -13.65 19.01
C LYS A 37 -27.59 -12.51 18.05
N ILE A 38 -26.91 -11.37 18.20
CA ILE A 38 -27.27 -10.13 17.48
C ILE A 38 -27.29 -10.27 15.96
N TRP A 39 -26.53 -11.21 15.41
CA TRP A 39 -26.51 -11.52 13.97
C TRP A 39 -27.86 -12.06 13.45
N LEU A 40 -28.68 -12.69 14.30
CA LEU A 40 -30.04 -13.11 13.92
C LEU A 40 -30.97 -11.91 13.66
N LYS A 41 -30.66 -10.75 14.26
CA LYS A 41 -31.37 -9.49 14.05
C LYS A 41 -30.73 -8.63 12.96
N SER A 42 -29.71 -9.13 12.25
CA SER A 42 -29.04 -8.37 11.19
C SER A 42 -30.03 -8.08 10.06
N THR A 43 -30.37 -6.80 9.89
CA THR A 43 -31.18 -6.28 8.79
C THR A 43 -30.32 -5.90 7.58
N GLY A 44 -29.13 -6.48 7.47
CA GLY A 44 -28.23 -6.25 6.35
C GLY A 44 -28.86 -6.65 5.00
N PRO A 45 -28.32 -6.12 3.89
CA PRO A 45 -28.87 -6.40 2.57
C PRO A 45 -28.77 -7.88 2.20
N ARG A 46 -29.93 -8.47 1.83
CA ARG A 46 -30.03 -9.87 1.41
C ARG A 46 -29.81 -10.06 -0.09
N THR A 47 -30.04 -9.02 -0.88
CA THR A 47 -29.89 -9.02 -2.34
C THR A 47 -28.45 -8.70 -2.77
N VAL A 48 -28.06 -9.16 -3.96
CA VAL A 48 -26.74 -8.85 -4.56
C VAL A 48 -26.54 -7.34 -4.69
N GLU A 49 -27.56 -6.63 -5.19
CA GLU A 49 -27.53 -5.17 -5.32
C GLU A 49 -27.37 -4.46 -3.97
N GLY A 50 -28.08 -4.92 -2.95
CA GLY A 50 -27.98 -4.36 -1.60
C GLY A 50 -26.59 -4.57 -1.01
N LYS A 51 -25.98 -5.74 -1.24
CA LYS A 51 -24.60 -6.03 -0.81
C LYS A 51 -23.60 -5.12 -1.52
N LEU A 52 -23.77 -4.90 -2.83
CA LEU A 52 -22.94 -4.00 -3.60
C LEU A 52 -23.01 -2.57 -3.06
N LYS A 53 -24.22 -2.06 -2.78
CA LYS A 53 -24.41 -0.74 -2.16
C LYS A 53 -23.71 -0.67 -0.79
N SER A 54 -23.92 -1.67 0.07
CA SER A 54 -23.28 -1.70 1.39
C SER A 54 -21.75 -1.78 1.33
N SER A 55 -21.17 -2.41 0.31
CA SER A 55 -19.70 -2.44 0.12
C SER A 55 -19.11 -1.07 -0.24
N GLN A 56 -19.92 -0.14 -0.73
CA GLN A 56 -19.50 1.20 -1.09
C GLN A 56 -19.52 2.16 0.10
N ASN A 57 -20.05 1.78 1.26
CA ASN A 57 -20.15 2.66 2.44
C ASN A 57 -18.78 3.19 2.91
N ALA A 58 -17.69 2.47 2.64
CA ALA A 58 -16.32 2.92 2.93
C ALA A 58 -15.82 4.04 1.98
N ARG A 59 -16.53 4.31 0.88
CA ARG A 59 -16.22 5.35 -0.12
C ARG A 59 -16.77 6.71 0.32
N SER A 60 -16.33 7.18 1.48
CA SER A 60 -16.65 8.51 1.99
C SER A 60 -15.91 9.63 1.25
N ALA A 61 -16.19 10.89 1.59
CA ALA A 61 -15.44 12.03 1.10
C ALA A 61 -13.91 11.80 1.25
N GLY A 62 -13.17 12.10 0.19
CA GLY A 62 -11.72 11.87 0.12
C GLY A 62 -11.28 10.42 -0.10
N TYR A 63 -12.19 9.47 -0.33
CA TYR A 63 -11.82 8.08 -0.63
C TYR A 63 -10.91 7.97 -1.86
N ALA A 64 -11.25 8.66 -2.96
CA ALA A 64 -10.44 8.67 -4.19
C ALA A 64 -9.00 9.14 -3.90
N LYS A 65 -8.84 10.30 -3.25
CA LYS A 65 -7.53 10.83 -2.84
C LYS A 65 -6.74 9.87 -1.94
N ARG A 66 -7.41 9.14 -1.04
CA ARG A 66 -6.76 8.10 -0.22
C ARG A 66 -6.31 6.90 -1.06
N GLN A 67 -7.06 6.51 -2.09
CA GLN A 67 -6.65 5.43 -2.99
C GLN A 67 -5.46 5.85 -3.86
N GLU A 68 -5.46 7.08 -4.37
CA GLU A 68 -4.31 7.65 -5.09
C GLU A 68 -3.06 7.65 -4.20
N LEU A 69 -3.14 8.18 -2.98
CA LEU A 69 -2.02 8.18 -2.05
C LEU A 69 -1.52 6.77 -1.73
N LYS A 70 -2.43 5.79 -1.59
CA LYS A 70 -2.05 4.38 -1.39
C LYS A 70 -1.31 3.82 -2.60
N ALA A 71 -1.77 4.10 -3.81
CA ALA A 71 -1.11 3.68 -5.04
C ALA A 71 0.29 4.31 -5.15
N MET A 72 0.42 5.62 -4.88
CA MET A 72 1.71 6.32 -4.84
C MET A 72 2.66 5.72 -3.79
N CYS A 73 2.17 5.48 -2.57
CA CYS A 73 2.99 4.83 -1.54
C CYS A 73 3.42 3.41 -1.91
N ARG A 74 2.56 2.65 -2.61
CA ARG A 74 2.92 1.32 -3.13
C ARG A 74 4.01 1.44 -4.19
N TYR A 75 3.84 2.35 -5.16
CA TYR A 75 4.82 2.63 -6.20
C TYR A 75 6.19 2.94 -5.61
N LEU A 76 6.29 3.91 -4.69
CA LEU A 76 7.56 4.33 -4.09
C LEU A 76 8.26 3.18 -3.32
N ARG A 77 7.50 2.32 -2.65
CA ARG A 77 8.06 1.15 -1.94
C ARG A 77 8.57 0.08 -2.92
N THR A 78 7.81 -0.20 -3.97
CA THR A 78 8.22 -1.13 -5.02
C THR A 78 9.45 -0.60 -5.75
N GLN A 79 9.46 0.68 -6.13
CA GLN A 79 10.57 1.34 -6.80
C GLN A 79 11.84 1.32 -5.94
N LYS A 80 11.71 1.61 -4.64
CA LYS A 80 12.83 1.48 -3.70
C LYS A 80 13.40 0.06 -3.71
N SER A 81 12.54 -0.95 -3.59
CA SER A 81 12.95 -2.36 -3.55
C SER A 81 13.65 -2.79 -4.84
N TYR A 82 13.15 -2.33 -5.99
CA TYR A 82 13.75 -2.54 -7.29
C TYR A 82 15.13 -1.90 -7.41
N ILE A 83 15.27 -0.62 -7.02
CA ILE A 83 16.56 0.09 -7.02
C ILE A 83 17.57 -0.59 -6.09
N GLU A 84 17.15 -1.01 -4.90
CA GLU A 84 18.01 -1.74 -3.96
C GLU A 84 18.51 -3.04 -4.58
N LEU A 85 17.63 -3.80 -5.24
CA LEU A 85 18.00 -5.06 -5.90
C LEU A 85 18.93 -4.83 -7.09
N ILE A 86 18.65 -3.86 -7.96
CA ILE A 86 19.55 -3.49 -9.07
C ILE A 86 20.90 -3.03 -8.54
N SER A 87 20.92 -2.17 -7.51
CA SER A 87 22.17 -1.69 -6.94
C SER A 87 23.00 -2.84 -6.35
N PHE A 88 22.35 -3.82 -5.75
CA PHE A 88 23.02 -5.03 -5.28
C PHE A 88 23.55 -5.87 -6.44
N TYR A 89 22.70 -6.17 -7.44
CA TYR A 89 23.04 -7.00 -8.58
C TYR A 89 24.20 -6.41 -9.40
N THR A 90 24.15 -5.11 -9.69
CA THR A 90 25.22 -4.39 -10.42
C THR A 90 26.56 -4.38 -9.68
N LYS A 91 26.57 -4.52 -8.34
CA LYS A 91 27.79 -4.54 -7.53
C LYS A 91 28.35 -5.93 -7.30
N GLN A 92 27.49 -6.95 -7.21
CA GLN A 92 27.87 -8.29 -6.76
C GLN A 92 27.44 -9.43 -7.69
N GLY A 93 26.74 -9.14 -8.78
CA GLY A 93 26.11 -10.13 -9.68
C GLY A 93 27.08 -11.20 -10.17
N ASP A 94 28.27 -10.79 -10.61
CA ASP A 94 29.30 -11.69 -11.14
C ASP A 94 29.85 -12.68 -10.10
N ARG A 95 29.68 -12.39 -8.80
CA ARG A 95 30.16 -13.23 -7.69
C ARG A 95 29.13 -14.26 -7.25
N LEU A 96 27.90 -14.16 -7.76
CA LEU A 96 26.80 -15.04 -7.38
C LEU A 96 26.84 -16.33 -8.21
N SER A 97 26.28 -17.38 -7.63
CA SER A 97 25.98 -18.60 -8.37
C SER A 97 25.00 -18.29 -9.52
N PRO A 98 25.09 -18.98 -10.67
CA PRO A 98 24.12 -18.82 -11.77
C PRO A 98 22.66 -18.96 -11.32
N TYR A 99 22.36 -19.85 -10.38
CA TYR A 99 21.02 -19.98 -9.82
C TYR A 99 20.56 -18.70 -9.10
N ALA A 100 21.44 -18.09 -8.31
CA ALA A 100 21.13 -16.85 -7.60
C ALA A 100 20.96 -15.66 -8.56
N GLN A 101 21.69 -15.63 -9.67
CA GLN A 101 21.51 -14.63 -10.73
C GLN A 101 20.10 -14.75 -11.33
N ILE A 102 19.69 -15.95 -11.74
CA ILE A 102 18.36 -16.21 -12.30
C ILE A 102 17.25 -15.78 -11.32
N GLN A 103 17.40 -16.09 -10.02
CA GLN A 103 16.42 -15.67 -9.00
C GLN A 103 16.31 -14.15 -8.89
N MET A 104 17.43 -13.42 -9.02
CA MET A 104 17.43 -11.97 -8.97
C MET A 104 16.82 -11.36 -10.23
N GLU A 105 17.11 -11.91 -11.41
CA GLU A 105 16.51 -11.50 -12.68
C GLU A 105 14.99 -11.65 -12.64
N MET A 106 14.49 -12.84 -12.26
CA MET A 106 13.04 -13.05 -12.08
C MET A 106 12.42 -12.07 -11.09
N ARG A 107 13.16 -11.69 -10.06
CA ARG A 107 12.68 -10.74 -9.05
C ARG A 107 12.66 -9.29 -9.58
N LEU A 108 13.62 -8.92 -10.42
CA LEU A 108 13.63 -7.65 -11.14
C LEU A 108 12.43 -7.58 -12.10
N ASP A 109 12.22 -8.61 -12.92
CA ASP A 109 11.08 -8.69 -13.84
C ASP A 109 9.75 -8.56 -13.09
N PHE A 110 9.63 -9.23 -11.93
CA PHE A 110 8.46 -9.11 -11.07
C PHE A 110 8.23 -7.66 -10.64
N PHE A 111 9.27 -6.96 -10.17
CA PHE A 111 9.14 -5.58 -9.73
C PHE A 111 8.82 -4.62 -10.88
N GLU A 112 9.39 -4.83 -12.07
CA GLU A 112 9.06 -4.04 -13.26
C GLU A 112 7.60 -4.17 -13.64
N ASN A 113 7.08 -5.39 -13.70
CA ASN A 113 5.67 -5.66 -14.00
C ASN A 113 4.76 -5.01 -12.95
N GLU A 114 5.09 -5.14 -11.66
CA GLU A 114 4.35 -4.49 -10.58
C GLU A 114 4.35 -2.95 -10.69
N LEU A 115 5.48 -2.34 -11.05
CA LEU A 115 5.57 -0.89 -11.25
C LEU A 115 4.69 -0.45 -12.42
N ILE A 116 4.73 -1.17 -13.55
CA ILE A 116 3.90 -0.90 -14.73
C ILE A 116 2.42 -0.99 -14.37
N ASP A 117 2.01 -2.03 -13.64
CA ASP A 117 0.61 -2.19 -13.24
C ASP A 117 0.13 -1.07 -12.32
N ILE A 118 0.97 -0.63 -11.38
CA ILE A 118 0.66 0.51 -10.51
C ILE A 118 0.56 1.80 -11.33
N GLU A 119 1.45 2.05 -12.28
CA GLU A 119 1.38 3.22 -13.17
C GLU A 119 0.08 3.22 -13.97
N ARG A 120 -0.26 2.10 -14.61
CA ARG A 120 -1.53 1.97 -15.34
C ARG A 120 -2.74 2.23 -14.45
N GLN A 121 -2.71 1.74 -13.21
CA GLN A 121 -3.78 1.99 -12.25
C GLN A 121 -3.89 3.47 -11.87
N MET A 122 -2.76 4.16 -11.69
CA MET A 122 -2.74 5.59 -11.32
C MET A 122 -3.12 6.51 -12.47
N PHE A 123 -2.74 6.16 -13.71
CA PHE A 123 -2.82 7.05 -14.87
C PHE A 123 -3.80 6.55 -15.93
N HIS A 124 -4.89 5.91 -15.52
CA HIS A 124 -5.99 5.51 -16.41
C HIS A 124 -5.55 4.63 -17.59
N GLY A 125 -4.57 3.76 -17.37
CA GLY A 125 -4.07 2.80 -18.35
C GLY A 125 -2.78 3.23 -19.07
N LEU A 126 -2.30 4.45 -18.86
CA LEU A 126 -1.04 4.94 -19.43
C LEU A 126 0.15 4.67 -18.49
N ARG A 127 1.34 4.55 -19.07
CA ARG A 127 2.60 4.57 -18.32
C ARG A 127 3.10 6.00 -18.13
N PHE A 128 3.93 6.22 -17.13
CA PHE A 128 4.47 7.56 -16.86
C PHE A 128 5.28 8.12 -18.05
N CYS A 129 6.06 7.27 -18.72
CA CYS A 129 6.83 7.64 -19.90
C CYS A 129 5.95 8.06 -21.09
N GLU A 130 4.77 7.45 -21.25
CA GLU A 130 3.81 7.78 -22.31
C GLU A 130 3.21 9.18 -22.08
N ILE A 131 2.93 9.52 -20.82
CA ILE A 131 2.46 10.87 -20.43
C ILE A 131 3.53 11.93 -20.73
N LEU A 132 4.80 11.65 -20.40
CA LEU A 132 5.90 12.58 -20.65
C LEU A 132 6.23 12.73 -22.14
N SER A 133 6.05 11.67 -22.93
CA SER A 133 6.32 11.68 -24.37
C SER A 133 5.43 12.66 -25.15
N GLY A 134 4.22 12.94 -24.65
CA GLY A 134 3.34 13.97 -25.20
C GLY A 134 3.78 15.42 -24.91
N ASN A 135 4.74 15.61 -23.99
CA ASN A 135 5.29 16.91 -23.59
C ASN A 135 6.74 17.13 -24.06
N ILE A 136 7.24 16.33 -25.01
CA ILE A 136 8.55 16.56 -25.60
C ILE A 136 8.48 17.85 -26.43
N ILE A 137 9.11 18.91 -25.93
CA ILE A 137 9.45 20.08 -26.74
C ILE A 137 10.39 19.57 -27.83
N LEU A 138 9.89 19.41 -29.07
CA LEU A 138 10.77 19.23 -30.21
C LEU A 138 11.65 20.48 -30.31
N PHE A 139 12.94 20.33 -30.02
CA PHE A 139 13.89 21.36 -30.42
C PHE A 139 13.84 21.47 -31.95
N PRO A 140 13.58 22.67 -32.52
CA PRO A 140 13.61 22.84 -33.95
C PRO A 140 15.00 22.43 -34.45
N SER A 141 15.04 21.63 -35.52
CA SER A 141 16.31 21.29 -36.18
C SER A 141 17.02 22.57 -36.58
N PRO A 142 18.35 22.67 -36.38
CA PRO A 142 19.11 23.86 -36.79
C PRO A 142 18.93 24.09 -38.29
N PRO A 143 18.87 25.35 -38.76
CA PRO A 143 18.79 25.64 -40.18
C PRO A 143 20.03 25.10 -40.88
N THR A 144 19.80 24.38 -41.99
CA THR A 144 20.82 23.86 -42.91
C THR A 144 21.59 24.97 -43.61
#